data_AF-A0A955N0T8-F1
#
_entry.id   AF-A0A955N0T8-F1
#
_cell.length_a   1.000
_cell.length_b   1.000
_cell.length_c   1.000
_cell.angle_alpha   90.00
_cell.angle_beta   90.00
_cell.angle_gamma   90.00
#
_symmetry.space_group_name_H-M   'P 1'
#
loop_
_entity.id
_entity.type
_entity.pdbx_description
1 polymer ?
#
loop_
_entity_poly.entity_id
_entity_poly.type
_entity_poly.pdbx_seq_one_letter_code
_entity_poly.pdbx_strand_id
1 'polypeptide(L)'
;ESTRYARGHKALYDFEINGEKASIAWDLHDMNRLAYFDHGDDSIVRGWRSIHVTDGDQPYMDKWWVPGLIIGYEHTFIHQVADFLEGVAKGEPASPTFKDALETQYICDAVLKSGKSRAWEKVQKV
;
A
#
# COMPACT_ATOMS: atom_id res chain seq x y z
N GLU A 1 -10.31 -0.73 -8.21
CA GLU A 1 -11.72 -0.28 -8.19
C GLU A 1 -11.98 0.48 -6.88
N SER A 2 -13.01 1.31 -6.78
CA SER A 2 -13.45 1.86 -5.48
C SER A 2 -14.97 1.83 -5.40
N THR A 3 -15.50 1.16 -4.38
CA THR A 3 -16.95 0.97 -4.21
C THR A 3 -17.32 0.89 -2.73
N ARG A 4 -18.52 1.37 -2.39
CA ARG A 4 -19.15 1.20 -1.08
C ARG A 4 -20.26 0.14 -1.09
N TYR A 5 -20.42 -0.57 -2.21
CA TYR A 5 -21.51 -1.52 -2.47
C TYR A 5 -21.04 -2.96 -2.69
N ALA A 6 -19.76 -3.25 -2.50
CA ALA A 6 -19.22 -4.61 -2.55
C ALA A 6 -19.66 -5.41 -1.31
N ARG A 7 -20.90 -5.93 -1.35
CA ARG A 7 -21.52 -6.70 -0.25
C ARG A 7 -20.62 -7.87 0.14
N GLY A 8 -20.31 -7.97 1.43
CA GLY A 8 -19.42 -8.99 1.99
C GLY A 8 -18.08 -8.40 2.42
N HIS A 9 -17.53 -7.49 1.64
CA HIS A 9 -16.29 -6.79 2.00
C HIS A 9 -16.57 -5.71 3.07
N LYS A 10 -15.78 -5.73 4.15
CA LYS A 10 -15.90 -4.76 5.24
C LYS A 10 -15.05 -3.53 4.96
N ALA A 11 -13.73 -3.69 5.08
CA ALA A 11 -12.73 -2.67 4.75
C ALA A 11 -11.70 -3.26 3.78
N LEU A 12 -12.16 -3.90 2.70
CA LEU A 12 -11.22 -4.47 1.74
C LEU A 12 -10.55 -3.31 1.01
N TYR A 13 -9.27 -3.13 1.29
CA TYR A 13 -8.37 -2.30 0.50
C TYR A 13 -7.25 -3.22 0.05
N ASP A 14 -7.15 -3.43 -1.25
CA ASP A 14 -6.22 -4.36 -1.85
C ASP A 14 -5.46 -3.71 -3.02
N PHE A 15 -4.35 -4.33 -3.37
CA PHE A 15 -3.67 -4.06 -4.62
C PHE A 15 -2.90 -5.30 -5.09
N GLU A 16 -2.66 -5.36 -6.39
CA GLU A 16 -1.75 -6.32 -7.02
C GLU A 16 -0.89 -5.59 -8.05
N ILE A 17 0.41 -5.88 -8.05
CA ILE A 17 1.36 -5.34 -9.02
C ILE A 17 2.02 -6.52 -9.72
N ASN A 18 1.93 -6.54 -11.04
CA ASN A 18 2.51 -7.58 -11.89
C ASN A 18 3.62 -6.98 -12.74
N GLY A 19 4.86 -7.41 -12.48
CA GLY A 19 6.02 -7.12 -13.30
C GLY A 19 6.42 -8.30 -14.17
N GLU A 20 7.41 -8.09 -15.04
CA GLU A 20 7.97 -9.15 -15.90
C GLU A 20 8.55 -10.32 -15.09
N LYS A 21 9.16 -10.03 -13.93
CA LYS A 21 9.94 -10.99 -13.14
C LYS A 21 9.24 -11.45 -11.86
N ALA A 22 8.37 -10.62 -11.31
CA ALA A 22 7.78 -10.85 -10.01
C ALA A 22 6.42 -10.15 -9.93
N SER A 23 5.60 -10.65 -9.01
CA SER A 23 4.33 -10.04 -8.65
C SER A 23 4.19 -9.93 -7.14
N ILE A 24 3.47 -8.91 -6.68
CA ILE A 24 3.07 -8.77 -5.28
C ILE A 24 1.58 -8.48 -5.19
N ALA A 25 0.96 -8.99 -4.13
CA ALA A 25 -0.42 -8.66 -3.78
C ALA A 25 -0.55 -8.48 -2.26
N TRP A 26 -1.46 -7.63 -1.87
CA TRP A 26 -1.73 -7.34 -0.46
C TRP A 26 -3.19 -6.94 -0.29
N ASP A 27 -3.77 -7.28 0.85
CA ASP A 27 -5.08 -6.80 1.26
C ASP A 27 -5.14 -6.46 2.76
N LEU A 28 -5.99 -5.49 3.10
CA LEU A 28 -6.14 -4.99 4.47
C LEU A 28 -6.84 -5.99 5.41
N HIS A 29 -7.56 -7.00 4.91
CA HIS A 29 -8.21 -8.00 5.78
C HIS A 29 -7.17 -8.93 6.41
N ASP A 30 -6.05 -9.16 5.73
CA ASP A 30 -4.87 -9.86 6.24
C ASP A 30 -3.63 -8.95 6.19
N MET A 31 -3.73 -7.80 6.86
CA MET A 31 -2.78 -6.68 6.82
C MET A 31 -1.30 -7.07 7.05
N ASN A 32 -1.04 -8.15 7.78
CA ASN A 32 0.31 -8.59 8.17
C ASN A 32 0.89 -9.62 7.19
N ARG A 33 0.22 -9.92 6.06
CA ARG A 33 0.73 -10.84 5.04
C ARG A 33 0.89 -10.16 3.70
N LEU A 34 2.09 -10.30 3.15
CA LEU A 34 2.39 -9.90 1.77
C LEU A 34 2.46 -11.16 0.91
N ALA A 35 1.66 -11.21 -0.16
CA ALA A 35 1.82 -12.22 -1.18
C ALA A 35 2.92 -11.79 -2.16
N TYR A 36 3.88 -12.68 -2.42
CA TYR A 36 4.96 -12.45 -3.37
C TYR A 36 5.10 -13.65 -4.30
N PHE A 37 5.36 -13.40 -5.57
CA PHE A 37 5.66 -14.40 -6.58
C PHE A 37 6.97 -14.05 -7.29
N ASP A 38 7.87 -15.02 -7.43
CA ASP A 38 9.07 -14.91 -8.26
C ASP A 38 8.95 -15.78 -9.50
N HIS A 39 9.16 -15.20 -10.69
CA HIS A 39 9.27 -16.00 -11.91
C HIS A 39 10.62 -16.72 -12.00
N GLY A 40 11.64 -16.27 -11.26
CA GLY A 40 12.96 -16.89 -11.21
C GLY A 40 13.00 -18.21 -10.46
N ASP A 41 11.99 -18.51 -9.63
CA ASP A 41 11.93 -19.73 -8.84
C ASP A 41 11.83 -20.98 -9.74
N ASP A 42 12.42 -22.08 -9.28
CA ASP A 42 12.34 -23.39 -9.95
C ASP A 42 10.88 -23.78 -10.19
N SER A 43 10.58 -24.31 -11.37
CA SER A 43 9.19 -24.57 -11.79
C SER A 43 8.39 -25.46 -10.85
N ILE A 44 9.05 -26.34 -10.10
CA ILE A 44 8.42 -27.26 -9.14
C ILE A 44 7.98 -26.59 -7.83
N VAL A 45 8.56 -25.44 -7.48
CA VAL A 45 8.23 -24.67 -6.25
C VAL A 45 7.70 -23.28 -6.55
N ARG A 46 7.74 -22.85 -7.82
CA ARG A 46 7.26 -21.56 -8.27
C ARG A 46 5.79 -21.37 -7.94
N GLY A 47 5.50 -20.34 -7.15
CA GLY A 47 4.16 -20.01 -6.72
C GLY A 47 4.16 -18.80 -5.79
N TRP A 48 2.96 -18.41 -5.37
CA TRP A 48 2.79 -17.32 -4.41
C TRP A 48 3.22 -17.77 -3.03
N ARG A 49 4.18 -17.07 -2.45
CA ARG A 49 4.57 -17.19 -1.04
C ARG A 49 3.80 -16.16 -0.21
N SER A 50 3.34 -16.61 0.96
CA SER A 50 2.72 -15.74 1.96
C SER A 50 3.78 -15.36 2.98
N ILE A 51 4.28 -14.12 2.89
CA ILE A 51 5.30 -13.58 3.78
C ILE A 51 4.57 -12.97 4.99
N HIS A 52 4.81 -13.52 6.18
CA HIS A 52 4.28 -12.95 7.41
C HIS A 52 5.18 -11.79 7.86
N VAL A 53 4.69 -10.57 7.73
CA VAL A 53 5.45 -9.34 7.96
C VAL A 53 5.46 -9.01 9.46
N THR A 54 6.26 -9.75 10.23
CA THR A 54 6.43 -9.56 11.69
C THR A 54 7.88 -9.72 12.16
N ASP A 55 8.83 -9.93 11.25
CA ASP A 55 10.26 -10.05 11.60
C ASP A 55 10.85 -8.67 11.90
N GLY A 56 11.73 -8.58 12.90
CA GLY A 56 12.22 -7.29 13.40
C GLY A 56 13.04 -6.47 12.40
N ASP A 57 13.59 -7.09 11.35
CA ASP A 57 14.29 -6.40 10.26
C ASP A 57 13.35 -5.82 9.20
N GLN A 58 12.04 -6.09 9.30
CA GLN A 58 11.03 -5.52 8.44
C GLN A 58 10.59 -4.13 8.96
N PRO A 59 10.05 -3.26 8.08
CA PRO A 59 9.71 -1.89 8.44
C PRO A 59 8.86 -1.77 9.72
N TYR A 60 9.33 -0.95 10.65
CA TYR A 60 8.73 -0.66 11.96
C TYR A 60 8.65 -1.84 12.95
N MET A 61 8.93 -3.08 12.55
CA MET A 61 8.65 -4.26 13.38
C MET A 61 9.57 -4.39 14.58
N ASP A 62 10.77 -3.82 14.55
CA ASP A 62 11.69 -3.75 15.69
C ASP A 62 11.16 -2.90 16.87
N LYS A 63 10.03 -2.19 16.69
CA LYS A 63 9.42 -1.34 17.73
C LYS A 63 8.25 -2.01 18.46
N TRP A 64 7.85 -3.21 18.04
CA TRP A 64 6.63 -3.86 18.52
C TRP A 64 6.94 -5.18 19.23
N TRP A 65 6.38 -6.27 18.72
CA TRP A 65 6.33 -7.56 19.36
C TRP A 65 7.37 -8.52 18.77
N VAL A 66 7.53 -9.68 19.40
CA VAL A 66 8.31 -10.77 18.81
C VAL A 66 7.64 -11.31 17.54
N PRO A 67 8.41 -11.89 16.58
CA PRO A 67 7.85 -12.39 15.33
C PRO A 67 6.69 -13.37 15.53
N GLY A 68 5.67 -13.25 14.68
CA GLY A 68 4.42 -13.99 14.77
C GLY A 68 3.28 -13.26 15.48
N LEU A 69 3.56 -12.20 16.25
CA LEU A 69 2.53 -11.35 16.87
C LEU A 69 2.17 -10.18 15.96
N ILE A 70 0.91 -10.15 15.53
CA ILE A 70 0.41 -9.20 14.54
C ILE A 70 0.22 -7.78 15.10
N ILE A 71 0.30 -6.79 14.21
CA ILE A 71 -0.19 -5.43 14.46
C ILE A 71 -1.52 -5.20 13.76
N GLY A 72 -2.21 -4.11 14.12
CA GLY A 72 -3.51 -3.74 13.59
C GLY A 72 -3.54 -2.35 12.96
N TYR A 73 -4.69 -1.99 12.37
CA TYR A 73 -4.91 -0.71 11.68
C TYR A 73 -4.43 0.51 12.47
N GLU A 74 -4.63 0.53 13.80
CA GLU A 74 -4.18 1.63 14.68
C GLU A 74 -2.67 1.87 14.66
N HIS A 75 -1.86 0.84 14.42
CA HIS A 75 -0.39 0.96 14.43
C HIS A 75 0.09 1.78 13.22
N THR A 76 -0.64 1.76 12.11
CA THR A 76 -0.31 2.55 10.92
C THR A 76 -0.32 4.06 11.21
N PHE A 77 -1.21 4.52 12.10
CA PHE A 77 -1.25 5.91 12.53
C PHE A 77 -0.07 6.26 13.44
N ILE A 78 0.36 5.32 14.28
CA ILE A 78 1.52 5.51 15.15
C ILE A 78 2.79 5.64 14.30
N HIS A 79 2.93 4.79 13.26
CA HIS A 79 4.04 4.88 12.30
C HIS A 79 4.04 6.24 11.58
N GLN A 80 2.88 6.69 11.09
CA GLN A 80 2.77 8.00 10.43
C GLN A 80 3.19 9.17 11.33
N VAL A 81 2.75 9.17 12.60
CA VAL A 81 3.13 10.24 13.54
C VAL A 81 4.62 10.16 13.89
N ALA A 82 5.18 8.95 14.04
CA ALA A 82 6.60 8.76 14.30
C ALA A 82 7.46 9.35 13.16
N ASP A 83 7.15 9.00 11.91
CA ASP A 83 7.88 9.50 10.73
C ASP A 83 7.74 11.03 10.58
N PHE A 84 6.55 11.57 10.87
CA PHE A 84 6.34 13.01 10.85
C PHE A 84 7.20 13.74 11.88
N LEU A 85 7.20 13.28 13.13
CA LEU A 85 7.99 13.89 14.20
C LEU A 85 9.49 13.75 13.93
N GLU A 86 9.94 12.63 13.37
CA GLU A 86 11.32 12.44 12.97
C GLU A 86 11.73 13.40 11.84
N GLY A 87 10.89 13.57 10.82
CA GLY A 87 11.11 14.55 9.76
C GLY A 87 11.22 15.98 10.29
N VAL A 88 10.33 16.38 11.20
CA VAL A 88 10.40 17.69 11.87
C VAL A 88 11.71 17.87 12.63
N ALA A 89 12.14 16.85 13.38
CA ALA A 89 13.38 16.91 14.15
C ALA A 89 14.63 17.02 13.26
N LYS A 90 14.62 16.39 12.09
CA LYS A 90 15.72 16.42 11.12
C LYS A 90 15.67 17.62 10.17
N GLY A 91 14.55 18.34 10.11
CA GLY A 91 14.31 19.38 9.12
C GLY A 91 14.07 18.84 7.70
N GLU A 92 13.65 17.58 7.59
CA GLU A 92 13.36 16.89 6.33
C GLU A 92 11.84 16.70 6.18
N PRO A 93 11.27 16.91 4.97
CA PRO A 93 9.85 16.67 4.75
C PRO A 93 9.49 15.20 4.97
N ALA A 94 8.48 14.94 5.80
CA ALA A 94 7.85 13.62 5.88
C ALA A 94 6.89 13.42 4.71
N SER A 95 6.97 12.25 4.07
CA SER A 95 6.06 11.87 2.97
C SER A 95 4.82 11.14 3.51
N PRO A 96 3.66 11.23 2.83
CA PRO A 96 3.40 12.07 1.65
C PRO A 96 3.28 13.56 2.00
N THR A 97 3.75 14.41 1.10
CA THR A 97 3.70 15.87 1.18
C THR A 97 2.42 16.44 0.56
N PHE A 98 2.20 17.74 0.70
CA PHE A 98 1.10 18.43 0.00
C PHE A 98 1.24 18.39 -1.52
N LYS A 99 2.47 18.27 -2.05
CA LYS A 99 2.68 18.07 -3.48
C LYS A 99 2.14 16.71 -3.93
N ASP A 100 2.42 15.65 -3.17
CA ASP A 100 1.92 14.30 -3.46
C ASP A 100 0.38 14.24 -3.36
N ALA A 101 -0.20 14.98 -2.41
CA ALA A 101 -1.65 15.12 -2.29
C ALA A 101 -2.26 15.85 -3.50
N LEU A 102 -1.59 16.88 -4.05
CA LEU A 102 -2.04 17.58 -5.26
C LEU A 102 -2.02 16.66 -6.49
N GLU A 103 -0.96 15.87 -6.65
CA GLU A 103 -0.86 14.87 -7.73
C GLU A 103 -2.01 13.85 -7.65
N THR A 104 -2.31 13.37 -6.44
CA THR A 104 -3.45 12.49 -6.19
C THR A 104 -4.78 13.16 -6.58
N GLN A 105 -4.95 14.43 -6.22
CA GLN A 105 -6.17 15.19 -6.56
C GLN A 105 -6.34 15.36 -8.08
N TYR A 106 -5.26 15.56 -8.85
CA TYR A 106 -5.33 15.62 -10.31
C TYR A 106 -5.82 14.32 -10.93
N ILE A 107 -5.47 13.17 -10.36
CA ILE A 107 -6.00 11.87 -10.78
C ILE A 107 -7.51 11.80 -10.49
N CYS A 108 -7.94 12.16 -9.28
CA CYS A 108 -9.36 12.17 -8.92
C CYS A 108 -10.18 13.08 -9.85
N ASP A 109 -9.69 14.27 -10.16
CA ASP A 109 -10.35 15.21 -11.07
C ASP A 109 -10.45 14.66 -12.49
N ALA A 110 -9.40 13.99 -12.99
CA ALA A 110 -9.40 13.37 -14.31
C ALA A 110 -10.42 12.22 -14.39
N VAL A 111 -10.52 11.38 -13.34
CA VAL A 111 -11.53 10.31 -13.25
C VAL A 111 -12.95 10.89 -13.29
N LEU A 112 -13.21 11.95 -12.52
CA LEU A 112 -14.53 12.62 -12.50
C LEU A 112 -14.90 13.25 -13.84
N LYS A 113 -13.93 13.88 -14.53
CA LYS A 113 -14.12 14.42 -15.88
C LYS A 113 -14.40 13.32 -16.88
N SER A 114 -13.62 12.23 -16.85
CA SER A 114 -13.79 11.08 -17.73
C SER A 114 -15.17 10.44 -17.58
N GLY A 115 -15.66 10.30 -16.35
CA GLY A 115 -17.01 9.80 -16.08
C GLY A 115 -18.13 10.67 -16.69
N LYS A 116 -17.92 11.99 -16.77
CA LYS A 116 -18.88 12.94 -17.40
C LYS A 116 -18.76 12.97 -18.92
N SER A 117 -17.54 13.03 -19.45
CA SER A 117 -17.27 13.15 -20.89
C SER A 117 -17.39 11.83 -21.64
N ARG A 118 -17.34 10.69 -20.93
CA ARG A 118 -17.27 9.33 -21.48
C ARG A 118 -16.06 9.14 -22.40
N ALA A 119 -15.00 9.88 -22.13
CA ALA A 119 -13.75 9.83 -22.87
C ALA A 119 -12.57 9.77 -21.90
N TRP A 120 -11.41 9.36 -22.42
CA TRP A 120 -10.16 9.42 -21.67
C TRP A 120 -9.75 10.88 -21.44
N GLU A 121 -9.31 11.18 -20.21
CA GLU A 121 -8.83 12.50 -19.82
C GLU A 121 -7.33 12.45 -19.54
N LYS A 122 -6.60 13.46 -19.97
CA LYS A 122 -5.18 13.60 -19.61
C LYS A 122 -5.08 14.10 -18.17
N VAL A 123 -4.33 13.36 -17.35
CA VAL A 123 -4.02 13.77 -15.97
C VAL A 123 -3.01 14.92 -16.00
N GLN A 124 -3.27 15.96 -15.20
CA GLN A 124 -2.33 17.06 -15.02
C GLN A 124 -1.09 16.58 -14.24
N LYS A 125 0.03 17.26 -14.40
CA LYS A 125 1.29 16.94 -13.71
C LYS A 125 1.73 18.16 -12.91
N VAL A 126 2.28 17.91 -11.73
CA VAL A 126 2.91 18.94 -10.88
C VAL A 126 4.36 19.15 -11.27
#